data_AF-G9G8F0-F1
#
_entry.id   AF-G9G8F0-F1
#
_cell.length_a   1.000
_cell.length_b   1.000
_cell.length_c   1.000
_cell.angle_alpha   90.00
_cell.angle_beta   90.00
_cell.angle_gamma   90.00
#
_symmetry.space_group_name_H-M   'P 1'
#
loop_
_entity.id
_entity.type
_entity.pdbx_description
1 polymer ?
#
loop_
_entity_poly.entity_id
_entity_poly.type
_entity_poly.pdbx_seq_one_letter_code
_entity_poly.pdbx_strand_id
1 'polypeptide(L)'
;MHLLAKPQSSGSREAAWFSSLLLHGCRGLLLPGLVAFLPGPCLKMHLQRALVVLALLNFATVSLSMSTCTTLDFNHIKRKRVEAIRGQILSKLRLTSPPDPSGLASIPIQVLDLYNSTRELLEEVHGERGDVCTQANTESEYYAKEIYKFDMIQGLEEHSESRA
;
A
#
# COMPACT_ATOMS: atom_id res chain seq x y z
N MET A 1 -31.70 4.11 -16.70
CA MET A 1 -30.55 4.07 -17.63
C MET A 1 -29.40 3.42 -16.91
N HIS A 2 -29.11 2.16 -17.26
CA HIS A 2 -28.08 1.33 -16.65
C HIS A 2 -26.71 1.76 -17.16
N LEU A 3 -25.81 2.21 -16.27
CA LEU A 3 -24.40 2.33 -16.59
C LEU A 3 -23.70 1.02 -16.20
N LEU A 4 -23.38 0.27 -17.25
CA LEU A 4 -22.52 -0.91 -17.28
C LEU A 4 -21.20 -0.63 -16.55
N ALA A 5 -21.06 -1.23 -15.36
CA ALA A 5 -19.75 -1.46 -14.76
C ALA A 5 -19.00 -2.48 -15.60
N LYS A 6 -17.84 -2.07 -16.13
CA LYS A 6 -16.93 -2.94 -16.87
C LYS A 6 -16.25 -3.91 -15.89
N PRO A 7 -16.38 -5.23 -16.06
CA PRO A 7 -15.69 -6.18 -15.18
C PRO A 7 -14.20 -6.15 -15.48
N GLN A 8 -13.39 -5.81 -14.48
CA GLN A 8 -11.96 -6.12 -14.48
C GLN A 8 -11.83 -7.64 -14.33
N SER A 9 -11.45 -8.27 -15.44
CA SER A 9 -11.23 -9.70 -15.58
C SER A 9 -10.19 -10.19 -14.57
N SER A 10 -10.69 -10.87 -13.54
CA SER A 10 -9.95 -11.86 -12.78
C SER A 10 -9.37 -12.90 -13.73
N GLY A 11 -8.05 -12.87 -13.91
CA GLY A 11 -7.27 -13.83 -14.70
C GLY A 11 -6.02 -14.28 -13.93
N SER A 12 -6.15 -14.50 -12.62
CA SER A 12 -5.09 -15.04 -11.76
C SER A 12 -5.22 -16.57 -11.66
N ARG A 13 -5.01 -17.29 -12.78
CA ARG A 13 -4.98 -18.77 -12.80
C ARG A 13 -3.91 -19.41 -13.70
N GLU A 14 -2.97 -18.64 -14.27
CA GLU A 14 -1.94 -19.23 -15.16
C GLU A 14 -0.49 -19.13 -14.65
N ALA A 15 -0.25 -18.58 -13.46
CA ALA A 15 1.10 -18.47 -12.90
C ALA A 15 1.55 -19.69 -12.05
N ALA A 16 0.71 -20.73 -11.90
CA ALA A 16 1.03 -21.88 -11.05
C ALA A 16 1.79 -23.02 -11.76
N TRP A 17 1.83 -23.04 -13.10
CA TRP A 17 2.52 -24.10 -13.85
C TRP A 17 4.01 -23.80 -14.10
N PHE A 18 4.40 -22.52 -14.13
CA PHE A 18 5.78 -22.14 -14.44
C PHE A 18 6.75 -22.27 -13.25
N SER A 19 6.27 -22.29 -12.01
CA SER A 19 7.13 -22.52 -10.83
C SER A 19 7.43 -24.00 -10.56
N SER A 20 6.73 -24.94 -11.19
CA SER A 20 6.96 -26.37 -10.96
C SER A 20 8.17 -26.93 -11.75
N LEU A 21 8.64 -26.24 -12.79
CA LEU A 21 9.81 -26.66 -13.55
C LEU A 21 11.15 -26.15 -13.00
N LEU A 22 11.15 -25.15 -12.11
CA LEU A 22 12.39 -24.57 -11.56
C LEU A 22 12.85 -25.22 -10.23
N LEU A 23 12.06 -26.13 -9.65
CA LEU A 23 12.35 -26.70 -8.33
C LEU A 23 12.30 -28.23 -8.28
N HIS A 24 12.60 -28.91 -9.40
CA HIS A 24 12.76 -30.37 -9.42
C HIS A 24 14.16 -30.85 -9.86
N GLY A 25 15.17 -29.98 -9.75
CA GLY A 25 16.56 -30.30 -10.11
C GLY A 25 17.58 -30.25 -8.96
N CYS A 26 17.14 -30.17 -7.70
CA CYS A 26 18.04 -29.92 -6.55
C CYS A 26 18.21 -31.09 -5.56
N ARG A 27 17.79 -32.32 -5.87
CA ARG A 27 18.12 -33.49 -5.03
C ARG A 27 18.63 -34.66 -5.87
N GLY A 28 19.93 -34.88 -5.74
CA GLY A 28 20.56 -36.18 -5.96
C GLY A 28 21.25 -36.33 -7.31
N LEU A 29 22.47 -35.83 -7.42
CA LEU A 29 23.60 -36.72 -7.73
C LEU A 29 24.93 -36.03 -7.40
N LEU A 30 25.35 -36.23 -6.16
CA LEU A 30 26.77 -36.32 -5.86
C LEU A 30 27.27 -37.58 -6.59
N LEU A 31 27.75 -37.43 -7.83
CA LEU A 31 28.54 -38.46 -8.50
C LEU A 31 29.89 -37.85 -8.87
N PRO A 32 30.95 -38.06 -8.06
CA PRO A 32 32.31 -37.83 -8.53
C PRO A 32 32.64 -38.97 -9.50
N GLY A 33 32.25 -38.84 -10.77
CA GLY A 33 32.37 -40.01 -11.66
C GLY A 33 32.02 -39.86 -13.14
N LEU A 34 31.89 -38.64 -13.68
CA LEU A 34 31.63 -38.48 -15.12
C LEU A 34 32.47 -37.37 -15.78
N VAL A 35 33.73 -37.24 -15.37
CA VAL A 35 34.76 -36.47 -16.12
C VAL A 35 35.65 -37.41 -16.95
N ALA A 36 35.33 -38.71 -16.99
CA ALA A 36 36.18 -39.72 -17.60
C ALA A 36 35.44 -40.55 -18.65
N PHE A 37 34.78 -39.91 -19.64
CA PHE A 37 34.62 -40.46 -20.99
C PHE A 37 33.91 -39.44 -21.89
N LEU A 38 34.65 -38.55 -22.55
CA LEU A 38 34.17 -37.90 -23.77
C LEU A 38 35.28 -37.87 -24.83
N PRO A 39 34.95 -38.19 -26.09
CA PRO A 39 35.93 -38.31 -27.15
C PRO A 39 36.35 -36.92 -27.64
N GLY A 40 37.66 -36.63 -27.59
CA GLY A 40 38.32 -35.62 -28.40
C GLY A 40 38.17 -34.13 -27.99
N PRO A 41 39.23 -33.32 -28.19
CA PRO A 41 39.24 -31.89 -27.85
C PRO A 41 38.27 -31.01 -28.67
N CYS A 42 37.76 -31.50 -29.81
CA CYS A 42 36.83 -30.76 -30.67
C CYS A 42 35.43 -30.58 -30.05
N LEU A 43 34.87 -31.63 -29.43
CA LEU A 43 33.51 -31.60 -28.86
C LEU A 43 33.40 -30.63 -27.68
N LYS A 44 34.49 -30.44 -26.92
CA LYS A 44 34.58 -29.50 -25.80
C LYS A 44 34.45 -28.04 -26.25
N MET A 45 35.03 -27.67 -27.39
CA MET A 45 34.89 -26.33 -27.95
C MET A 45 33.47 -26.05 -28.44
N HIS A 46 32.79 -27.04 -29.03
CA HIS A 46 31.40 -26.91 -29.47
C HIS A 46 30.42 -26.82 -28.30
N LEU A 47 30.62 -27.60 -27.24
CA LEU A 47 29.79 -27.55 -26.03
C LEU A 47 29.97 -26.22 -25.28
N GLN A 48 31.21 -25.73 -25.16
CA GLN A 48 31.49 -24.43 -24.58
C GLN A 48 30.84 -23.29 -25.38
N ARG A 49 30.92 -23.33 -26.71
CA ARG A 49 30.23 -22.36 -27.58
C ARG A 49 28.71 -22.43 -27.43
N ALA A 50 28.13 -23.62 -27.34
CA ALA A 50 26.70 -23.79 -27.13
C ALA A 50 26.24 -23.24 -25.78
N LEU A 51 27.00 -23.48 -24.71
CA LEU A 51 26.75 -22.91 -23.39
C LEU A 51 26.82 -21.38 -23.39
N VAL A 52 27.81 -20.80 -24.08
CA VAL A 52 27.94 -19.33 -24.21
C VAL A 52 26.76 -18.76 -24.99
N VAL A 53 26.34 -19.38 -26.10
CA VAL A 53 25.18 -18.94 -26.89
C VAL A 53 23.89 -19.03 -26.06
N LEU A 54 23.70 -20.12 -25.31
CA LEU A 54 22.56 -20.28 -24.42
C LEU A 54 22.55 -19.23 -23.31
N ALA A 55 23.70 -18.92 -22.71
CA ALA A 55 23.82 -17.86 -21.70
C ALA A 55 23.48 -16.47 -22.27
N LEU A 56 23.95 -16.15 -23.48
CA LEU A 56 23.64 -14.90 -24.16
C LEU A 56 22.14 -14.79 -24.52
N LEU A 57 21.53 -15.88 -24.98
CA LEU A 57 20.09 -15.91 -25.26
C LEU A 57 19.24 -15.72 -24.00
N ASN A 58 19.62 -16.35 -22.88
CA ASN A 58 18.96 -16.14 -21.59
C ASN A 58 19.13 -14.69 -21.12
N PHE A 59 20.34 -14.14 -21.22
CA PHE A 59 20.60 -12.74 -20.84
C PHE A 59 19.80 -11.76 -21.71
N ALA A 60 19.69 -12.01 -23.02
CA ALA A 60 18.87 -11.21 -23.92
C ALA A 60 17.38 -11.31 -23.59
N THR A 61 16.89 -12.50 -23.25
CA THR A 61 15.50 -12.75 -22.85
C THR A 61 15.16 -12.01 -21.55
N VAL A 62 16.04 -12.07 -20.54
CA VAL A 62 15.89 -11.33 -19.28
C VAL A 62 15.95 -9.82 -19.53
N SER A 63 16.90 -9.35 -20.33
CA SER A 63 17.04 -7.92 -20.67
C SER A 63 15.81 -7.38 -21.40
N LEU A 64 15.23 -8.15 -22.31
CA LEU A 64 13.99 -7.78 -23.01
C LEU A 64 12.80 -7.76 -22.05
N SER A 65 12.74 -8.68 -21.08
CA SER A 65 11.70 -8.70 -20.04
C SER A 65 11.83 -7.57 -18.99
N MET A 66 13.00 -6.95 -18.86
CA MET A 66 13.17 -5.73 -18.06
C MET A 66 12.72 -4.46 -18.81
N SER A 67 12.67 -4.51 -20.14
CA SER A 67 12.24 -3.37 -20.99
C SER A 67 10.73 -3.10 -20.96
N THR A 68 9.94 -4.02 -20.39
CA THR A 68 8.49 -3.87 -20.20
C THR A 68 8.08 -2.92 -19.07
N CYS A 69 9.03 -2.25 -18.41
CA CYS A 69 8.75 -1.19 -17.45
C CYS A 69 8.34 0.09 -18.19
N THR A 70 7.04 0.38 -18.25
CA THR A 70 6.51 1.65 -18.77
C THR A 70 7.12 2.82 -17.99
N THR A 71 7.59 3.86 -18.68
CA THR A 71 8.06 5.10 -18.03
C THR A 71 6.99 5.61 -17.06
N LEU A 72 7.32 5.66 -15.77
CA LEU A 72 6.40 6.14 -14.75
C LEU A 72 6.30 7.66 -14.82
N ASP A 73 5.18 8.16 -15.36
CA ASP A 73 4.85 9.58 -15.28
C ASP A 73 4.31 9.92 -13.89
N PHE A 74 5.21 10.38 -13.02
CA PHE A 74 4.87 10.82 -11.67
C PHE A 74 3.83 11.94 -11.66
N ASN A 75 3.76 12.80 -12.68
CA ASN A 75 2.78 13.89 -12.71
C ASN A 75 1.36 13.33 -12.94
N HIS A 76 1.22 12.37 -13.84
CA HIS A 76 -0.05 11.66 -14.05
C HIS A 76 -0.51 10.90 -12.81
N ILE A 77 0.41 10.19 -12.15
CA ILE A 77 0.09 9.45 -10.92
C ILE A 77 -0.32 10.42 -9.81
N LYS A 78 0.42 11.51 -9.61
CA LYS A 78 0.08 12.53 -8.60
C LYS A 78 -1.30 13.13 -8.88
N ARG A 79 -1.61 13.48 -10.13
CA ARG A 79 -2.94 14.01 -10.50
C ARG A 79 -4.06 13.02 -10.19
N LYS A 80 -3.89 11.73 -10.53
CA LYS A 80 -4.86 10.68 -10.17
C LYS A 80 -5.03 10.54 -8.67
N ARG A 81 -3.93 10.62 -7.90
CA ARG A 81 -3.98 10.54 -6.43
C ARG A 81 -4.68 11.76 -5.83
N VAL A 82 -4.43 12.96 -6.32
CA VAL A 82 -5.12 14.18 -5.88
C VAL A 82 -6.63 14.07 -6.10
N GLU A 83 -7.07 13.58 -7.26
CA GLU A 83 -8.50 13.44 -7.54
C GLU A 83 -9.16 12.34 -6.69
N ALA A 84 -8.44 11.23 -6.46
CA ALA A 84 -8.91 10.19 -5.55
C ALA A 84 -9.04 10.70 -4.10
N ILE A 85 -8.04 11.46 -3.62
CA ILE A 85 -8.06 12.05 -2.27
C ILE A 85 -9.19 13.09 -2.15
N ARG A 86 -9.43 13.90 -3.18
CA ARG A 86 -10.57 14.84 -3.22
C ARG A 86 -11.89 14.10 -3.00
N GLY A 87 -12.14 13.04 -3.77
CA GLY A 87 -13.35 12.21 -3.62
C GLY A 87 -13.43 11.53 -2.26
N GLN A 88 -12.30 11.06 -1.73
CA GLN A 88 -12.23 10.42 -0.42
C GLN A 88 -12.60 11.37 0.72
N ILE A 89 -12.07 12.59 0.72
CA ILE A 89 -12.39 13.62 1.73
C ILE A 89 -13.89 13.94 1.70
N LEU A 90 -14.44 14.21 0.50
CA LEU A 90 -15.86 14.52 0.34
C LEU A 90 -16.76 13.36 0.80
N SER A 91 -16.41 12.13 0.44
CA SER A 91 -17.12 10.92 0.88
C SER A 91 -17.11 10.77 2.42
N LYS A 92 -15.94 10.97 3.05
CA LYS A 92 -15.80 10.92 4.52
C LYS A 92 -16.62 12.00 5.22
N LEU A 93 -16.69 13.20 4.66
CA LEU A 93 -17.46 14.32 5.19
C LEU A 93 -18.94 14.29 4.80
N ARG A 94 -19.36 13.33 3.96
CA ARG A 94 -20.72 13.24 3.38
C ARG A 94 -21.13 14.48 2.59
N LEU A 95 -20.17 15.08 1.89
CA LEU A 95 -20.38 16.23 1.01
C LEU A 95 -20.34 15.78 -0.45
N THR A 96 -21.16 16.40 -1.30
CA THR A 96 -21.16 16.15 -2.76
C THR A 96 -20.24 17.12 -3.51
N SER A 97 -19.96 18.30 -2.92
CA SER A 97 -19.07 19.32 -3.44
C SER A 97 -18.36 20.07 -2.31
N PRO A 98 -17.23 20.76 -2.59
CA PRO A 98 -16.60 21.63 -1.60
C PRO A 98 -17.58 22.72 -1.12
N PRO A 99 -17.61 23.04 0.18
CA PRO A 99 -18.43 24.11 0.72
C PRO A 99 -17.86 25.49 0.36
N ASP A 100 -18.71 26.51 0.38
CA ASP A 100 -18.29 27.89 0.07
C ASP A 100 -17.31 28.43 1.14
N PRO A 101 -16.18 29.01 0.74
CA PRO A 101 -15.16 29.50 1.67
C PRO A 101 -15.49 30.87 2.29
N SER A 102 -16.59 31.50 1.89
CA SER A 102 -17.00 32.83 2.36
C SER A 102 -17.42 32.79 3.83
N GLY A 103 -16.65 33.44 4.71
CA GLY A 103 -17.01 33.61 6.13
C GLY A 103 -15.88 33.38 7.14
N LEU A 104 -14.70 32.92 6.71
CA LEU A 104 -13.58 32.62 7.60
C LEU A 104 -12.72 33.87 7.85
N ALA A 105 -13.22 34.83 8.63
CA ALA A 105 -12.48 36.05 8.99
C ALA A 105 -11.48 35.84 10.14
N SER A 106 -11.70 34.83 10.99
CA SER A 106 -10.75 34.37 12.01
C SER A 106 -11.24 33.05 12.64
N ILE A 107 -10.32 32.17 13.04
CA ILE A 107 -10.67 30.91 13.71
C ILE A 107 -10.69 31.18 15.23
N PRO A 108 -11.79 30.88 15.95
CA PRO A 108 -11.85 31.04 17.40
C PRO A 108 -10.78 30.20 18.12
N ILE A 109 -10.20 30.75 19.20
CA ILE A 109 -9.14 30.09 19.98
C ILE A 109 -9.57 28.71 20.46
N GLN A 110 -10.82 28.57 20.94
CA GLN A 110 -11.37 27.30 21.42
C GLN A 110 -11.33 26.18 20.35
N VAL A 111 -11.55 26.53 19.07
CA VAL A 111 -11.47 25.58 17.95
C VAL A 111 -10.03 25.20 17.67
N LEU A 112 -9.11 26.16 17.76
CA LEU A 112 -7.67 25.92 17.58
C LEU A 112 -7.11 25.01 18.69
N ASP A 113 -7.50 25.25 19.94
CA ASP A 113 -7.12 24.42 21.08
C ASP A 113 -7.65 23.00 20.92
N LEU A 114 -8.93 22.85 20.52
CA LEU A 114 -9.53 21.55 20.23
C LEU A 114 -8.77 20.81 19.13
N TYR A 115 -8.42 21.49 18.04
CA TYR A 115 -7.63 20.92 16.95
C TYR A 115 -6.24 20.45 17.43
N ASN A 116 -5.54 21.29 18.20
CA ASN A 116 -4.20 20.97 18.70
C ASN A 116 -4.23 19.76 19.64
N SER A 117 -5.17 19.73 20.60
CA SER A 117 -5.36 18.58 21.48
C SER A 117 -5.72 17.30 20.72
N THR A 118 -6.54 17.40 19.67
CA THR A 118 -6.92 16.25 18.84
C THR A 118 -5.73 15.72 18.03
N ARG A 119 -4.91 16.62 17.48
CA ARG A 119 -3.71 16.24 16.72
C ARG A 119 -2.71 15.49 17.61
N GLU A 120 -2.43 16.02 18.79
CA GLU A 120 -1.54 15.39 19.78
C GLU A 120 -2.04 13.99 20.18
N LEU A 121 -3.32 13.86 20.50
CA LEU A 121 -3.94 12.57 20.83
C LEU A 121 -3.82 11.55 19.68
N LEU A 122 -4.03 12.00 18.43
CA LEU A 122 -3.92 11.12 17.27
C LEU A 122 -2.48 10.65 17.04
N GLU A 123 -1.48 11.49 17.29
CA GLU A 123 -0.07 11.13 17.17
C GLU A 123 0.33 10.05 18.18
N GLU A 124 -0.13 10.15 19.43
CA GLU A 124 0.07 9.13 20.48
C GLU A 124 -0.55 7.78 20.08
N VAL A 125 -1.82 7.81 19.63
CA VAL A 125 -2.54 6.60 19.21
C VAL A 125 -1.90 5.95 17.98
N HIS A 126 -1.40 6.72 17.01
CA HIS A 126 -0.71 6.16 15.84
C HIS A 126 0.60 5.46 16.22
N GLY A 127 1.28 5.92 17.27
CA GLY A 127 2.48 5.27 17.80
C GLY A 127 2.18 3.90 18.44
N GLU A 128 1.06 3.80 19.15
CA GLU A 128 0.66 2.58 19.86
C GLU A 128 -0.03 1.54 18.94
N ARG A 129 -0.73 1.99 17.90
CA ARG A 129 -1.68 1.17 17.12
C ARG A 129 -1.06 0.59 15.85
N GLY A 130 0.18 0.11 15.94
CA GLY A 130 0.97 -0.44 14.82
C GLY A 130 0.13 -1.20 13.80
N ASP A 131 0.22 -0.76 12.53
CA ASP A 131 -0.42 -1.27 11.30
C ASP A 131 -1.60 -2.24 11.53
N VAL A 132 -2.69 -1.75 12.14
CA VAL A 132 -3.93 -2.52 12.31
C VAL A 132 -4.60 -2.70 10.95
N CYS A 133 -4.12 -3.71 10.22
CA CYS A 133 -4.62 -4.09 8.90
C CYS A 133 -5.82 -5.08 8.99
N THR A 134 -6.42 -5.25 10.16
CA THR A 134 -7.38 -6.35 10.43
C THR A 134 -8.55 -5.97 11.33
N GLN A 135 -9.02 -4.72 11.32
CA GLN A 135 -10.33 -4.41 11.89
C GLN A 135 -11.35 -4.28 10.76
N ALA A 136 -12.42 -5.08 10.82
CA ALA A 136 -13.56 -4.92 9.94
C ALA A 136 -14.17 -3.54 10.23
N ASN A 137 -13.82 -2.55 9.40
CA ASN A 137 -14.32 -1.20 9.52
C ASN A 137 -15.85 -1.24 9.38
N THR A 138 -16.55 -0.94 10.46
CA THR A 138 -17.99 -0.72 10.39
C THR A 138 -18.26 0.51 9.52
N GLU A 139 -19.45 0.60 8.91
CA GLU A 139 -19.84 1.79 8.14
C GLU A 139 -19.64 3.09 8.95
N SER A 140 -19.85 3.03 10.27
CA SER A 140 -19.70 4.17 11.18
C SER A 140 -18.26 4.67 11.33
N GLU A 141 -17.27 3.81 11.10
CA GLU A 141 -15.84 4.13 11.22
C GLU A 141 -15.27 4.75 9.94
N TYR A 142 -15.96 4.53 8.81
CA TYR A 142 -15.54 5.11 7.53
C TYR A 142 -15.72 6.63 7.49
N TYR A 143 -16.82 7.14 8.04
CA TYR A 143 -17.17 8.56 8.00
C TYR A 143 -16.44 9.38 9.07
N ALA A 144 -16.28 10.67 8.81
CA ALA A 144 -15.72 11.60 9.77
C ALA A 144 -16.62 11.72 11.01
N LYS A 145 -15.99 11.86 12.19
CA LYS A 145 -16.67 12.10 13.46
C LYS A 145 -16.47 13.54 13.87
N GLU A 146 -17.53 14.15 14.37
CA GLU A 146 -17.44 15.46 15.01
C GLU A 146 -16.81 15.30 16.40
N ILE A 147 -15.93 16.23 16.75
CA ILE A 147 -15.11 16.18 17.96
C ILE A 147 -15.60 17.23 18.94
N TYR A 148 -15.74 16.83 20.21
CA TYR A 148 -16.15 17.67 21.32
C TYR A 148 -15.17 17.50 22.48
N LYS A 149 -14.88 18.59 23.19
CA LYS A 149 -14.09 18.58 24.43
C LYS A 149 -14.96 19.15 25.54
N PHE A 150 -15.02 18.43 26.66
CA PHE A 150 -15.74 18.83 27.85
C PHE A 150 -14.75 18.97 29.00
N ASP A 151 -14.77 20.12 29.68
CA ASP A 151 -13.98 20.32 30.88
C ASP A 151 -14.71 19.73 32.10
N MET A 152 -13.96 19.06 32.96
CA MET A 152 -14.52 18.52 34.21
C MET A 152 -14.70 19.65 35.23
N ILE A 153 -15.85 19.69 35.90
CA ILE A 153 -16.06 20.61 37.03
C ILE A 153 -15.27 20.06 38.22
N GLN A 154 -14.29 20.82 38.70
CA GLN A 154 -13.64 20.53 39.98
C GLN A 154 -14.69 20.70 41.07
N GLY A 155 -14.94 19.65 41.86
CA GLY A 155 -15.95 19.66 42.91
C GLY A 155 -15.85 20.91 43.76
N LEU A 156 -16.93 21.70 43.78
CA LEU A 156 -17.10 22.78 44.74
C LEU A 156 -16.99 22.14 46.12
N GLU A 157 -15.98 22.52 46.92
CA GLU A 157 -16.00 22.22 48.35
C GLU A 157 -17.34 22.75 48.88
N GLU A 158 -18.21 21.84 49.31
CA GLU A 158 -19.36 22.18 50.15
C GLU A 158 -18.80 22.68 51.49
N HIS A 159 -18.36 23.93 51.53
CA HIS A 159 -18.27 24.65 52.77
C HIS A 159 -19.70 25.08 53.13
N SER A 160 -20.44 24.15 53.72
CA SER A 160 -21.70 24.43 54.39
C SER A 160 -21.43 25.43 55.53
N GLU A 161 -21.52 26.72 55.21
CA GLU A 161 -21.54 27.78 56.20
C GLU A 161 -22.92 27.75 56.87
N SER A 162 -23.09 26.83 57.83
CA SER A 162 -24.18 26.86 58.79
C SER A 162 -23.99 28.06 59.71
N ARG A 163 -24.50 29.21 59.28
CA ARG A 163 -24.75 30.36 60.14
C ARG A 163 -26.19 30.84 59.93
N ALA A 164 -27.08 30.33 60.78
CA ALA A 164 -28.25 31.04 61.30
C ALA A 164 -28.60 30.44 62.67
#